data_AF-A0A451FN76-F1
#
_entry.id   AF-A0A451FN76-F1
#
_cell.length_a   1.000
_cell.length_b   1.000
_cell.length_c   1.000
_cell.angle_alpha   90.00
_cell.angle_beta   90.00
_cell.angle_gamma   90.00
#
_symmetry.space_group_name_H-M   'P 1'
#
loop_
_entity.id
_entity.type
_entity.pdbx_description
1 polymer ?
#
loop_
_entity_poly.entity_id
_entity_poly.type
_entity_poly.pdbx_seq_one_letter_code
_entity_poly.pdbx_strand_id
1 'polypeptide(L)'
;LCCSLVEGFPGKLKAIRSSYAAIRDYYESNDDLDTSLFNRTVLEHFKNPYGCSVMNDILHFYLDTVLPRAMNQNKFGKHIDRIGVIFKDLKREMIKCKNYFTCQKPFEISRVKSTYSQMGDKGLYKAMGELDMT
;
A
#
# COMPACT_ATOMS: atom_id res chain seq x y z
N LEU A 1 -17.06 13.80 -12.28
CA LEU A 1 -15.73 13.91 -12.91
C LEU A 1 -14.68 13.33 -11.96
N CYS A 2 -13.63 12.72 -12.51
CA CYS A 2 -12.48 12.16 -11.77
C CYS A 2 -11.29 13.12 -11.67
N CYS A 3 -11.44 14.34 -12.15
CA CYS A 3 -10.39 15.38 -12.14
C CYS A 3 -9.88 15.68 -10.73
N SER A 4 -10.77 15.69 -9.73
CA SER A 4 -10.37 15.93 -8.34
C SER A 4 -9.39 14.89 -7.79
N LEU A 5 -9.50 13.63 -8.24
CA LEU A 5 -8.55 12.58 -7.88
C LEU A 5 -7.19 12.85 -8.53
N VAL A 6 -7.18 13.14 -9.83
CA VAL A 6 -5.93 13.40 -10.58
C VAL A 6 -5.21 14.65 -10.05
N GLU A 7 -5.96 15.72 -9.80
CA GLU A 7 -5.43 16.99 -9.28
C GLU A 7 -4.95 16.86 -7.82
N GLY A 8 -5.68 16.10 -6.99
CA GLY A 8 -5.34 15.90 -5.58
C GLY A 8 -4.25 14.85 -5.34
N PHE A 9 -3.98 13.97 -6.32
CA PHE A 9 -3.06 12.84 -6.15
C PHE A 9 -1.63 13.26 -5.76
N PRO A 10 -0.98 14.27 -6.38
CA PRO A 10 0.35 14.69 -5.98
C PRO A 10 0.43 15.13 -4.50
N GLY A 11 -0.61 15.82 -4.01
CA GLY A 11 -0.70 16.26 -2.62
C GLY A 11 -0.83 15.08 -1.64
N LYS A 12 -1.69 14.11 -1.98
CA LYS A 12 -1.86 12.87 -1.20
C LYS A 12 -0.55 12.07 -1.15
N LEU A 13 0.13 11.92 -2.29
CA LEU A 13 1.42 11.22 -2.37
C LEU A 13 2.50 11.89 -1.54
N LYS A 14 2.58 13.24 -1.57
CA LYS A 14 3.49 13.99 -0.70
C LYS A 14 3.21 13.72 0.79
N ALA A 15 1.94 13.72 1.18
CA ALA A 15 1.55 13.48 2.58
C ALA A 15 1.84 12.04 3.04
N ILE A 16 1.66 11.04 2.16
CA ILE A 16 2.07 9.65 2.42
C ILE A 16 3.57 9.59 2.65
N ARG A 17 4.37 10.11 1.70
CA ARG A 17 5.84 10.11 1.79
C ARG A 17 6.37 10.81 3.05
N SER A 18 5.80 11.96 3.40
CA SER A 18 6.18 12.66 4.63
C SER A 18 5.82 11.89 5.90
N SER A 19 4.69 11.18 5.91
CA SER A 19 4.29 10.36 7.06
C SER A 19 5.15 9.10 7.16
N TYR A 20 5.47 8.50 6.01
CA TYR A 20 6.32 7.32 5.91
C TYR A 20 7.76 7.59 6.32
N ALA A 21 8.35 8.72 5.91
CA ALA A 21 9.70 9.11 6.29
C ALA A 21 9.93 9.13 7.81
N ALA A 22 8.89 9.40 8.61
CA ALA A 22 8.98 9.41 10.07
C ALA A 22 9.00 8.01 10.71
N ILE A 23 8.65 6.96 9.96
CA ILE A 23 8.54 5.58 10.45
C ILE A 23 9.43 4.60 9.68
N ARG A 24 9.94 5.00 8.52
CA ARG A 24 10.72 4.17 7.60
C ARG A 24 11.89 3.48 8.28
N ASP A 25 12.78 4.26 8.89
CA ASP A 25 14.03 3.72 9.46
C ASP A 25 13.76 2.63 10.52
N TYR A 26 12.66 2.74 11.26
CA TYR A 26 12.25 1.70 12.20
C TYR A 26 11.82 0.42 11.48
N TYR A 27 10.96 0.52 10.47
CA TYR A 27 10.47 -0.67 9.77
C TYR A 27 11.55 -1.33 8.91
N GLU A 28 12.39 -0.56 8.23
CA GLU A 28 13.52 -1.06 7.44
C GLU A 28 14.59 -1.72 8.34
N SER A 29 14.94 -1.14 9.49
CA SER A 29 15.96 -1.72 10.38
C SER A 29 15.50 -3.00 11.09
N ASN A 30 14.18 -3.24 11.15
CA ASN A 30 13.60 -4.46 11.73
C ASN A 30 13.17 -5.47 10.64
N ASP A 31 13.40 -5.16 9.36
CA ASP A 31 13.22 -6.09 8.26
C ASP A 31 14.51 -6.87 8.01
N ASP A 32 14.55 -8.12 8.47
CA ASP A 32 15.66 -9.05 8.27
C ASP A 32 15.35 -10.10 7.18
N LEU A 33 14.34 -9.85 6.34
CA LEU A 33 13.93 -10.75 5.27
C LEU A 33 14.53 -10.33 3.92
N ASP A 34 15.30 -11.22 3.32
CA ASP A 34 15.86 -11.04 1.96
C ASP A 34 14.78 -11.10 0.85
N THR A 35 13.58 -11.60 1.17
CA THR A 35 12.52 -11.83 0.19
C THR A 35 11.59 -10.62 0.09
N SER A 36 11.56 -9.94 -1.07
CA SER A 36 10.65 -8.81 -1.28
C SER A 36 9.16 -9.22 -1.32
N LEU A 37 8.30 -8.43 -0.66
CA LEU A 37 6.85 -8.61 -0.68
C LEU A 37 6.24 -8.02 -1.96
N PHE A 38 6.69 -6.83 -2.37
CA PHE A 38 6.34 -6.19 -3.64
C PHE A 38 7.42 -6.45 -4.69
N ASN A 39 7.52 -7.71 -5.10
CA ASN A 39 8.49 -8.14 -6.09
C ASN A 39 8.25 -7.53 -7.49
N ARG A 40 9.19 -7.77 -8.39
CA ARG A 40 9.15 -7.29 -9.79
C ARG A 40 7.86 -7.64 -10.53
N THR A 41 7.24 -8.79 -10.26
CA THR A 41 5.95 -9.15 -10.90
C THR A 41 4.84 -8.18 -10.51
N VAL A 42 4.78 -7.76 -9.24
CA VAL A 42 3.78 -6.77 -8.78
C VAL A 42 4.01 -5.42 -9.48
N LEU A 43 5.27 -4.98 -9.57
CA LEU A 43 5.65 -3.74 -10.27
C LEU A 43 5.34 -3.77 -11.77
N GLU A 44 5.48 -4.92 -12.42
CA GLU A 44 5.12 -5.10 -13.82
C GLU A 44 3.59 -5.03 -14.03
N HIS A 45 2.80 -5.58 -13.11
CA HIS A 45 1.34 -5.47 -13.16
C HIS A 45 0.84 -4.04 -12.94
N PHE A 46 1.55 -3.20 -12.17
CA PHE A 46 1.25 -1.78 -12.04
C PHE A 46 1.37 -1.00 -13.36
N LYS A 47 2.35 -1.37 -14.20
CA LYS A 47 2.63 -0.68 -15.47
C LYS A 47 1.74 -1.12 -16.63
N ASN A 48 0.99 -2.20 -16.43
CA ASN A 48 0.08 -2.78 -17.42
C ASN A 48 -1.35 -2.27 -17.21
N PRO A 49 -2.31 -2.58 -18.12
CA PRO A 49 -3.74 -2.22 -17.98
C PRO A 49 -4.43 -2.72 -16.70
N TYR A 50 -3.70 -3.48 -15.89
CA TYR A 50 -4.13 -4.08 -14.63
C TYR A 50 -3.80 -3.20 -13.41
N GLY A 51 -3.03 -2.12 -13.58
CA GLY A 51 -2.53 -1.30 -12.48
C GLY A 51 -3.63 -0.76 -11.55
N CYS A 52 -4.83 -0.47 -12.09
CA CYS A 52 -5.98 -0.12 -11.26
C CYS A 52 -6.41 -1.25 -10.30
N SER A 53 -6.49 -2.49 -10.78
CA SER A 53 -6.88 -3.64 -9.95
C SER A 53 -5.80 -3.91 -8.90
N VAL A 54 -4.53 -3.84 -9.30
CA VAL A 54 -3.37 -4.01 -8.41
C VAL A 54 -3.42 -2.99 -7.28
N MET A 55 -3.57 -1.69 -7.60
CA MET A 55 -3.67 -0.62 -6.61
C MET A 55 -4.85 -0.85 -5.66
N ASN A 56 -6.02 -1.22 -6.17
CA ASN A 56 -7.19 -1.47 -5.33
C ASN A 56 -6.97 -2.63 -4.35
N ASP A 57 -6.32 -3.70 -4.80
CA ASP A 57 -6.07 -4.89 -3.98
C ASP A 57 -4.97 -4.64 -2.95
N ILE A 58 -3.95 -3.85 -3.28
CA ILE A 58 -2.91 -3.40 -2.35
C ILE A 58 -3.50 -2.46 -1.30
N LEU A 59 -4.33 -1.49 -1.69
CA LEU A 59 -5.02 -0.61 -0.75
C LEU A 59 -5.91 -1.42 0.22
N HIS A 60 -6.62 -2.44 -0.27
CA HIS A 60 -7.36 -3.36 0.62
C HIS A 60 -6.42 -4.08 1.59
N PHE A 61 -5.34 -4.67 1.08
CA PHE A 61 -4.38 -5.40 1.91
C PHE A 61 -3.78 -4.53 3.03
N TYR A 62 -3.37 -3.30 2.72
CA TYR A 62 -2.85 -2.40 3.75
C TYR A 62 -3.90 -1.98 4.77
N LEU A 63 -5.09 -1.59 4.31
CA LEU A 63 -6.16 -1.11 5.19
C LEU A 63 -6.71 -2.19 6.12
N ASP A 64 -6.85 -3.41 5.61
CA ASP A 64 -7.55 -4.48 6.30
C ASP A 64 -6.58 -5.41 7.06
N THR A 65 -5.28 -5.40 6.73
CA THR A 65 -4.30 -6.34 7.32
C THR A 65 -3.09 -5.64 7.91
N VAL A 66 -2.37 -4.83 7.13
CA VAL A 66 -1.06 -4.30 7.57
C VAL A 66 -1.20 -3.19 8.61
N LEU A 67 -1.96 -2.13 8.28
CA LEU A 67 -2.09 -0.95 9.13
C LEU A 67 -2.73 -1.25 10.49
N PRO A 68 -3.77 -2.10 10.62
CA PRO A 68 -4.31 -2.48 11.93
C PRO A 68 -3.26 -3.15 12.83
N ARG A 69 -2.38 -4.00 12.29
CA ARG A 69 -1.27 -4.60 13.06
C ARG A 69 -0.23 -3.56 13.43
N ALA A 70 0.11 -2.65 12.51
CA ALA A 70 1.06 -1.57 12.74
C ALA A 70 0.58 -0.60 13.85
N MET A 71 -0.72 -0.29 13.90
CA MET A 71 -1.31 0.61 14.90
C MET A 71 -1.14 0.11 16.34
N ASN A 72 -1.03 -1.21 16.55
CA ASN A 72 -0.77 -1.78 17.87
C ASN A 72 0.64 -1.45 18.39
N GLN A 73 1.55 -0.97 17.52
CA GLN A 73 2.86 -0.45 17.89
C GLN A 73 2.73 1.05 18.22
N ASN A 74 2.38 1.35 19.47
CA ASN A 74 1.98 2.69 19.97
C ASN A 74 2.92 3.86 19.62
N LYS A 75 4.20 3.61 19.28
CA LYS A 75 5.19 4.65 18.98
C LYS A 75 4.88 5.47 17.73
N PHE A 76 4.18 4.90 16.75
CA PHE A 76 4.00 5.51 15.42
C PHE A 76 2.55 5.79 15.02
N GLY A 77 1.60 5.65 15.96
CA GLY A 77 0.16 5.68 15.69
C GLY A 77 -0.30 6.89 14.87
N LYS A 78 0.21 8.11 15.16
CA LYS A 78 -0.13 9.33 14.40
C LYS A 78 0.23 9.24 12.91
N HIS A 79 1.39 8.67 12.59
CA HIS A 79 1.87 8.57 11.21
C HIS A 79 1.13 7.47 10.45
N ILE A 80 0.90 6.34 11.13
CA ILE A 80 0.16 5.19 10.58
C ILE A 80 -1.31 5.57 10.33
N ASP A 81 -1.96 6.27 11.28
CA ASP A 81 -3.32 6.77 11.13
C ASP A 81 -3.43 7.72 9.93
N ARG A 82 -2.48 8.66 9.78
CA ARG A 82 -2.46 9.59 8.65
C ARG A 82 -2.31 8.88 7.31
N ILE A 83 -1.45 7.86 7.22
CA ILE A 83 -1.34 7.01 6.02
C ILE A 83 -2.68 6.30 5.75
N GLY A 84 -3.28 5.72 6.79
CA GLY A 84 -4.56 5.02 6.70
C GLY A 84 -5.71 5.91 6.21
N VAL A 85 -5.81 7.15 6.69
CA VAL A 85 -6.81 8.12 6.21
C VAL A 85 -6.63 8.39 4.71
N ILE A 86 -5.39 8.63 4.26
CA ILE A 86 -5.13 8.90 2.84
C ILE A 86 -5.43 7.66 1.98
N PHE A 87 -5.08 6.46 2.45
CA PHE A 87 -5.37 5.20 1.75
C PHE A 87 -6.87 4.95 1.63
N LYS A 88 -7.66 5.24 2.68
CA LYS A 88 -9.13 5.16 2.62
C LYS A 88 -9.72 6.12 1.60
N ASP A 89 -9.21 7.35 1.54
CA ASP A 89 -9.63 8.36 0.57
C ASP A 89 -9.30 7.92 -0.86
N LEU A 90 -8.06 7.48 -1.11
CA LEU A 90 -7.63 6.98 -2.42
C LEU A 90 -8.50 5.80 -2.87
N LYS A 91 -8.77 4.84 -1.99
CA LYS A 91 -9.64 3.69 -2.28
C LYS A 91 -11.05 4.14 -2.66
N ARG A 92 -11.64 5.08 -1.92
CA ARG A 92 -12.96 5.63 -2.22
C ARG A 92 -12.99 6.33 -3.58
N GLU A 93 -11.98 7.15 -3.87
CA GLU A 93 -11.85 7.87 -5.14
C GLU A 93 -11.64 6.90 -6.31
N MET A 94 -10.82 5.85 -6.16
CA MET A 94 -10.63 4.81 -7.16
C MET A 94 -11.92 4.05 -7.49
N ILE A 95 -12.72 3.66 -6.47
CA ILE A 95 -14.01 3.00 -6.68
C ILE A 95 -14.96 3.93 -7.46
N LYS A 96 -15.02 5.21 -7.09
CA LYS A 96 -15.82 6.22 -7.78
C LYS A 96 -15.36 6.43 -9.23
N CYS A 97 -14.07 6.26 -9.48
CA CYS A 97 -13.42 6.50 -10.77
C CYS A 97 -13.07 5.22 -11.56
N LYS A 98 -13.67 4.07 -11.22
CA LYS A 98 -13.35 2.78 -11.84
C LYS A 98 -13.41 2.78 -13.37
N ASN A 99 -14.34 3.54 -13.96
CA ASN A 99 -14.51 3.64 -15.41
C ASN A 99 -13.42 4.52 -16.06
N TYR A 100 -12.86 5.49 -15.32
CA TYR A 100 -11.75 6.33 -15.78
C TYR A 100 -10.45 5.53 -15.89
N PHE A 101 -10.23 4.57 -14.98
CA PHE A 101 -9.00 3.78 -14.93
C PHE A 101 -9.03 2.48 -15.73
N THR A 102 -10.13 2.15 -16.42
CA THR A 102 -10.25 0.95 -17.27
C THR A 102 -9.68 -0.32 -16.60
N CYS A 103 -10.10 -0.59 -15.36
CA CYS A 103 -9.51 -1.62 -14.50
C CYS A 103 -9.73 -3.03 -15.10
N GLN A 104 -8.68 -3.61 -15.70
CA GLN A 104 -8.70 -4.99 -16.21
C GLN A 104 -8.21 -5.97 -15.13
N LYS A 105 -8.64 -7.24 -15.18
CA LYS A 105 -8.26 -8.28 -14.20
C LYS A 105 -7.47 -9.44 -14.82
N PRO A 106 -6.21 -9.59 -14.40
CA PRO A 106 -5.63 -10.90 -14.07
C PRO A 106 -4.67 -10.84 -12.86
N PHE A 107 -4.65 -9.75 -12.07
CA PHE A 107 -3.77 -9.68 -10.90
C PHE A 107 -4.27 -10.57 -9.75
N GLU A 108 -3.42 -11.48 -9.30
CA GLU A 108 -3.70 -12.36 -8.17
C GLU A 108 -3.00 -11.87 -6.90
N ILE A 109 -3.70 -11.04 -6.12
CA ILE A 109 -3.23 -10.59 -4.79
C ILE A 109 -2.99 -11.76 -3.81
N SER A 110 -3.52 -12.96 -4.11
CA SER A 110 -3.33 -14.17 -3.31
C SER A 110 -1.86 -14.50 -3.09
N ARG A 111 -0.99 -14.26 -4.09
CA ARG A 111 0.46 -14.48 -3.95
C ARG A 111 1.07 -13.57 -2.89
N VAL A 112 0.79 -12.27 -2.95
CA VAL A 112 1.26 -11.29 -1.96
C VAL A 112 0.78 -11.67 -0.56
N LYS A 113 -0.51 -12.01 -0.42
CA LYS A 113 -1.08 -12.44 0.87
C LYS A 113 -0.45 -13.74 1.38
N SER A 114 -0.19 -14.71 0.49
CA SER A 114 0.44 -15.98 0.85
C SER A 114 1.88 -15.76 1.33
N THR A 115 2.67 -14.97 0.61
CA THR A 115 4.03 -14.59 0.99
C THR A 115 4.03 -13.85 2.34
N TYR A 116 3.15 -12.88 2.53
CA TYR A 116 3.01 -12.17 3.80
C TYR A 116 2.69 -13.11 4.97
N SER A 117 1.75 -14.05 4.78
CA SER A 117 1.39 -15.02 5.80
C SER A 117 2.55 -15.95 6.15
N GLN A 118 3.36 -16.36 5.18
CA GLN A 118 4.55 -17.19 5.40
C GLN A 118 5.64 -16.46 6.18
N MET A 119 5.67 -15.12 6.14
CA MET A 119 6.63 -14.29 6.90
C MET A 119 6.26 -14.14 8.39
N GLY A 120 5.09 -14.60 8.83
CA GLY A 120 4.67 -14.54 10.24
C GLY A 120 4.65 -13.12 10.81
N ASP A 121 5.29 -12.92 11.96
CA ASP A 121 5.40 -11.60 12.59
C ASP A 121 6.32 -10.63 11.84
N LYS A 122 7.31 -11.16 11.10
CA LYS A 122 8.24 -10.37 10.30
C LYS A 122 7.58 -9.73 9.09
N GLY A 123 6.48 -10.32 8.61
CA GLY A 123 5.71 -9.78 7.49
C GLY A 123 5.26 -8.33 7.73
N LEU A 124 4.98 -7.95 8.99
CA LEU A 124 4.64 -6.56 9.33
C LEU A 124 5.78 -5.59 8.99
N TYR A 125 7.01 -5.91 9.41
CA TYR A 125 8.17 -5.06 9.15
C TYR A 125 8.45 -5.00 7.65
N LYS A 126 8.31 -6.13 6.94
CA LYS A 126 8.46 -6.17 5.49
C LYS A 126 7.47 -5.27 4.76
N ALA A 127 6.18 -5.44 5.04
CA ALA A 127 5.13 -4.69 4.35
C ALA A 127 5.22 -3.18 4.63
N MET A 128 5.58 -2.79 5.85
CA MET A 128 5.77 -1.38 6.19
C MET A 128 7.09 -0.83 5.63
N GLY A 129 8.16 -1.63 5.61
CA GLY A 129 9.46 -1.29 5.02
C GLY A 129 9.43 -1.12 3.51
N GLU A 130 8.45 -1.71 2.81
CA GLU A 130 8.29 -1.56 1.36
C GLU A 130 7.12 -0.64 0.96
N LEU A 131 6.59 0.18 1.88
CA LEU A 131 5.42 1.04 1.61
C LEU A 131 5.65 2.04 0.46
N ASP A 132 6.89 2.51 0.26
CA ASP A 132 7.23 3.44 -0.82
C ASP A 132 7.48 2.76 -2.17
N MET A 133 7.51 1.42 -2.19
CA MET A 133 7.55 0.61 -3.41
C MET A 133 6.17 0.40 -4.03
N THR A 134 5.10 0.80 -3.33
CA THR A 134 3.70 0.83 -3.80
C THR A 134 3.27 2.20 -4.28
#